data_AF-A0A2E8J8A1-F1
#
_entry.id   AF-A0A2E8J8A1-F1
#
_cell.length_a   1.000
_cell.length_b   1.000
_cell.length_c   1.000
_cell.angle_alpha   90.00
_cell.angle_beta   90.00
_cell.angle_gamma   90.00
#
_symmetry.space_group_name_H-M   'P 1'
#
loop_
_entity.id
_entity.type
_entity.pdbx_description
1 polymer ?
#
loop_
_entity_poly.entity_id
_entity_poly.type
_entity_poly.pdbx_seq_one_letter_code
_entity_poly.pdbx_strand_id
1 'polypeptide(L)' 'MDSATNNYNSREKLAIEYAEKMAMDHHNIDDAFFGRLHEEFTDPQILELGMLIGQFIGVGRLLMVLDLEPKNCPI' A
#
# COMPACT_ATOMS: atom_id res chain seq x y z
N MET A 1 -11.72 6.30 -8.85
CA MET A 1 -10.38 6.81 -8.49
C MET A 1 -9.80 7.38 -9.77
N ASP A 2 -9.81 8.70 -9.89
CA ASP A 2 -9.60 9.40 -11.15
C ASP A 2 -8.20 9.19 -11.72
N SER A 3 -8.19 8.83 -13.00
CA SER A 3 -7.04 8.72 -13.88
C SER A 3 -6.59 10.13 -14.28
N ALA A 4 -5.68 10.74 -13.50
CA ALA A 4 -4.99 11.97 -13.89
C ALA A 4 -3.52 11.91 -13.45
N THR A 5 -2.65 11.44 -14.35
CA THR A 5 -1.18 11.66 -14.38
C THR A 5 -0.52 11.92 -13.02
N ASN A 6 -0.56 10.94 -12.12
CA ASN A 6 0.21 11.03 -10.91
C ASN A 6 1.66 10.72 -11.28
N ASN A 7 2.46 11.77 -11.43
CA ASN A 7 3.84 11.68 -11.95
C ASN A 7 4.77 11.19 -10.84
N TYR A 8 4.43 10.02 -10.29
CA TYR A 8 5.19 9.36 -9.24
C TYR A 8 6.56 8.97 -9.78
N ASN A 9 7.58 9.23 -8.98
CA ASN A 9 8.92 8.73 -9.25
C ASN A 9 8.96 7.19 -9.11
N SER A 10 10.07 6.56 -9.52
CA SER A 10 10.22 5.10 -9.49
C SER A 10 9.99 4.52 -8.09
N ARG A 11 10.55 5.16 -7.07
CA ARG A 11 10.38 4.79 -5.66
C ARG A 11 8.93 4.84 -5.19
N GLU A 12 8.20 5.89 -5.54
CA GLU A 12 6.78 6.06 -5.20
C GLU A 12 5.90 5.02 -5.90
N LYS A 13 6.15 4.77 -7.19
CA LYS A 13 5.44 3.71 -7.93
C LYS A 13 5.65 2.35 -7.30
N LEU A 14 6.88 2.04 -6.88
CA LEU A 14 7.21 0.77 -6.26
C LEU A 14 6.57 0.62 -4.87
N ALA A 15 6.47 1.71 -4.09
CA ALA A 15 5.73 1.70 -2.83
C ALA A 15 4.23 1.44 -3.03
N ILE A 16 3.64 2.02 -4.09
CA ILE A 16 2.24 1.78 -4.45
C ILE A 16 2.04 0.32 -4.86
N GLU A 17 2.91 -0.22 -5.72
CA GLU A 17 2.87 -1.64 -6.12
C GLU A 17 2.99 -2.57 -4.90
N TYR A 18 3.84 -2.23 -3.93
CA TYR A 18 3.97 -2.99 -2.68
C TYR A 18 2.66 -2.97 -1.87
N ALA A 19 2.01 -1.81 -1.76
CA ALA A 19 0.73 -1.68 -1.09
C ALA A 19 -0.39 -2.48 -1.78
N GLU A 20 -0.45 -2.44 -3.11
CA GLU A 20 -1.41 -3.20 -3.92
C GLU A 20 -1.22 -4.71 -3.75
N LYS A 21 0.04 -5.19 -3.86
CA LYS A 21 0.37 -6.60 -3.63
C LYS A 21 0.05 -7.03 -2.21
N MET A 22 0.40 -6.25 -1.19
CA MET A 22 0.05 -6.56 0.20
C MET A 22 -1.47 -6.67 0.40
N ALA A 23 -2.26 -5.83 -0.27
CA ALA A 23 -3.71 -5.83 -0.15
C ALA A 23 -4.39 -7.01 -0.87
N MET A 24 -3.92 -7.35 -2.08
CA MET A 24 -4.64 -8.24 -3.00
C MET A 24 -3.92 -9.56 -3.33
N ASP A 25 -2.60 -9.61 -3.21
CA ASP A 25 -1.78 -10.69 -3.75
C ASP A 25 -0.43 -10.86 -3.02
N HIS A 26 -0.49 -10.94 -1.69
CA HIS A 26 0.71 -10.96 -0.83
C HIS A 26 1.56 -12.23 -1.00
N HIS A 27 1.02 -13.29 -1.61
CA HIS A 27 1.77 -14.50 -1.94
C HIS A 27 2.76 -14.29 -3.10
N ASN A 28 2.54 -13.28 -3.96
CA ASN A 28 3.43 -12.93 -5.08
C ASN A 28 4.35 -11.75 -4.73
N ILE A 29 4.68 -11.59 -3.45
CA ILE A 29 5.76 -10.74 -2.96
C ILE A 29 6.97 -11.66 -2.78
N ASP A 30 7.68 -11.89 -3.87
CA ASP A 30 8.79 -12.83 -3.97
C ASP A 30 10.15 -12.11 -3.84
N ASP A 31 11.22 -12.90 -3.88
CA ASP A 31 12.60 -12.39 -3.80
C ASP A 31 12.91 -11.40 -4.94
N ALA A 32 12.31 -11.57 -6.12
CA ALA A 32 12.47 -10.65 -7.24
C ALA A 32 11.82 -9.30 -6.97
N PHE A 33 10.65 -9.28 -6.31
CA PHE A 33 10.02 -8.05 -5.84
C PHE A 33 10.84 -7.36 -4.75
N PHE A 34 11.31 -8.11 -3.76
CA PHE A 34 12.21 -7.57 -2.73
C PHE A 34 13.51 -7.03 -3.33
N GLY A 35 14.05 -7.69 -4.36
CA GLY A 35 15.18 -7.20 -5.13
C GLY A 35 14.96 -5.77 -5.67
N ARG A 36 13.80 -5.52 -6.28
CA ARG A 36 13.42 -4.16 -6.73
C ARG A 36 13.26 -3.19 -5.57
N LEU A 37 12.68 -3.63 -4.45
CA LEU A 37 12.55 -2.78 -3.26
C LEU A 37 13.92 -2.34 -2.73
N HIS A 38 14.91 -3.23 -2.72
CA HIS A 38 16.27 -2.90 -2.26
C HIS A 38 17.01 -1.94 -3.19
N GLU A 39 16.58 -1.77 -4.45
CA GLU A 39 17.15 -0.75 -5.35
C GLU A 39 16.75 0.69 -4.93
N GLU A 40 15.59 0.85 -4.30
CA GLU A 40 14.99 2.17 -3.98
C GLU A 40 14.86 2.45 -2.47
N PHE A 41 14.94 1.41 -1.63
CA PHE A 41 14.73 1.45 -0.19
C PHE A 41 15.79 0.63 0.56
N THR A 42 16.14 1.09 1.77
CA THR A 42 16.95 0.29 2.71
C THR A 42 16.08 -0.72 3.46
N ASP A 43 16.68 -1.76 4.06
CA ASP A 43 15.92 -2.78 4.81
C ASP A 43 15.03 -2.18 5.92
N PRO A 44 15.49 -1.19 6.73
CA PRO A 44 14.63 -0.53 7.69
C PRO A 44 13.44 0.19 7.03
N GLN A 45 13.67 0.83 5.88
CA GLN A 45 12.60 1.52 5.14
C GLN A 45 11.58 0.54 4.56
N ILE A 46 12.01 -0.62 4.06
CA ILE A 46 11.12 -1.67 3.55
C ILE A 46 10.26 -2.23 4.69
N LEU A 47 10.85 -2.46 5.85
CA LEU A 47 10.14 -2.91 7.05
C LEU A 47 9.10 -1.88 7.50
N GLU A 48 9.51 -0.63 7.67
CA GLU A 48 8.61 0.47 8.08
C GLU A 48 7.47 0.66 7.08
N LEU A 49 7.77 0.63 5.77
CA LEU A 49 6.78 0.74 4.71
C LEU A 49 5.77 -0.41 4.78
N GLY A 50 6.24 -1.66 4.95
CA GLY A 50 5.38 -2.83 5.11
C GLY A 50 4.48 -2.76 6.34
N MET A 51 5.01 -2.27 7.48
CA MET A 51 4.24 -2.06 8.70
C MET A 51 3.12 -1.04 8.51
N LEU A 52 3.42 0.10 7.88
CA LEU A 52 2.42 1.14 7.61
C LEU A 52 1.33 0.63 6.66
N ILE A 53 1.72 -0.05 5.58
CA ILE A 53 0.78 -0.68 4.62
C ILE A 53 -0.14 -1.65 5.36
N GLY A 54 0.42 -2.57 6.16
CA GLY A 54 -0.35 -3.54 6.92
C GLY A 54 -1.33 -2.89 7.91
N GLN A 55 -0.87 -1.85 8.62
CA GLN A 55 -1.71 -1.09 9.55
C GLN A 55 -2.91 -0.46 8.85
N PHE A 56 -2.71 0.22 7.71
CA PHE A 56 -3.80 0.88 6.99
C PHE A 56 -4.77 -0.10 6.34
N ILE A 57 -4.29 -1.24 5.82
CA ILE A 57 -5.16 -2.32 5.33
C ILE A 57 -6.02 -2.87 6.48
N GLY A 58 -5.41 -3.14 7.64
CA GLY A 58 -6.11 -3.66 8.83
C GLY A 58 -7.16 -2.68 9.35
N VAL A 59 -6.80 -1.39 9.47
CA VAL A 59 -7.73 -0.34 9.91
C VAL A 59 -8.88 -0.18 8.92
N GLY A 60 -8.60 -0.14 7.61
CA GLY A 60 -9.66 -0.05 6.59
C GLY A 60 -10.67 -1.20 6.70
N ARG A 61 -10.18 -2.43 6.85
CA ARG A 61 -11.03 -3.62 7.06
C ARG A 61 -11.84 -3.52 8.36
N LEU A 62 -11.23 -3.03 9.44
CA LEU A 62 -11.92 -2.85 10.71
C LEU A 62 -13.04 -1.81 10.62
N LEU A 63 -12.81 -0.69 9.93
CA LEU A 63 -13.83 0.35 9.71
C LEU A 63 -15.02 -0.20 8.92
N MET A 64 -14.77 -1.02 7.90
CA MET A 64 -15.84 -1.69 7.14
C MET A 64 -16.63 -2.67 8.01
N VAL A 65 -15.96 -3.45 8.86
CA VAL A 65 -16.62 -4.39 9.80
C VAL A 65 -17.51 -3.65 10.80
N LEU A 66 -17.07 -2.48 11.27
CA LEU A 66 -17.80 -1.66 12.23
C LEU A 66 -18.84 -0.74 11.59
N ASP A 67 -18.94 -0.70 10.25
CA ASP A 67 -19.84 0.18 9.49
C ASP A 67 -19.67 1.67 9.88
N LEU A 68 -18.41 2.05 10.12
CA LEU A 68 -17.98 3.41 10.51
C LEU A 68 -17.57 4.27 9.32
N GLU A 69 -17.78 3.79 8.10
CA GLU A 69 -17.61 4.60 6.91
C GLU A 69 -18.58 5.79 6.96
N PRO A 70 -18.18 7.00 6.52
CA PRO A 70 -19.08 8.13 6.50
C PRO A 70 -20.26 7.81 5.59
N LYS A 71 -21.40 7.43 6.20
CA LYS A 71 -22.63 7.13 5.48
C LYS A 71 -23.15 8.32 4.66
N ASN A 72 -22.71 9.53 5.01
CA ASN A 72 -23.22 10.77 4.46
C ASN A 72 -22.05 11.77 4.26
N CYS A 73 -21.76 12.15 3.01
CA CYS A 73 -21.32 13.51 2.75
C CYS A 73 -22.59 14.39 2.76
N PRO A 74 -22.80 15.30 3.73
CA PRO A 74 -23.80 16.33 3.54
C PRO A 74 -23.33 17.21 2.38
N ILE A 75 -24.07 17.17 1.28
CA ILE A 75 -24.01 18.15 0.19
C ILE A 75 -24.32 19.56 0.69
#